data_AF-A0A7L0KIT0-F1
#
_entry.id   AF-A0A7L0KIT0-F1
#
_cell.length_a   1.000
_cell.length_b   1.000
_cell.length_c   1.000
_cell.angle_alpha   90.00
_cell.angle_beta   90.00
_cell.angle_gamma   90.00
#
_symmetry.space_group_name_H-M   'P 1'
#
loop_
_entity.id
_entity.type
_entity.pdbx_description
1 polymer ?
#
loop_
_entity_poly.entity_id
_entity_poly.type
_entity_poly.pdbx_seq_one_letter_code
_entity_poly.pdbx_strand_id
1 'polypeptide(L)'
;LLPRTPQEHHHDIPTGPPAPCPEEGHCPPLHTCVSLDGGRSLELSRFYQLTQQQRAFYQDKTATIYPVPYFVLSVKEKQRYPHPLGLPPLSGKTRWHLLRVSPENLRTYQTFPSGKRVTSQEREIRDSFFRYRA
;
A
#
# COMPACT_ATOMS: atom_id res chain seq x y z
N LEU A 1 12.70 -49.42 38.76
CA LEU A 1 13.35 -48.41 37.91
C LEU A 1 14.42 -49.10 37.09
N LEU A 2 14.15 -49.40 35.83
CA LEU A 2 15.07 -49.97 34.85
C LEU A 2 15.07 -49.01 33.64
N PRO A 3 16.22 -48.59 33.09
CA PRO A 3 16.25 -47.78 31.88
C PRO A 3 16.17 -48.68 30.64
N ARG A 4 15.22 -48.38 29.74
CA ARG A 4 15.18 -48.92 28.38
C ARG A 4 16.19 -48.16 27.51
N THR A 5 17.00 -48.90 26.76
CA THR A 5 17.87 -48.41 25.69
C THR A 5 17.04 -47.97 24.48
N PRO A 6 17.52 -47.01 23.65
CA PRO A 6 16.87 -46.66 22.38
C PRO A 6 17.35 -47.59 21.25
N GLN A 7 16.41 -48.08 20.45
CA GLN A 7 16.65 -48.78 19.19
C GLN A 7 17.06 -47.78 18.09
N GLU A 8 18.14 -48.09 17.38
CA GLU A 8 18.54 -47.39 16.17
C GLU A 8 17.64 -47.81 14.99
N HIS A 9 17.00 -46.83 14.35
CA HIS A 9 16.34 -47.01 13.05
C HIS A 9 17.23 -46.38 11.99
N HIS A 10 17.90 -47.23 11.22
CA HIS A 10 18.56 -46.86 9.96
C HIS A 10 17.48 -46.46 8.94
N HIS A 11 17.49 -45.20 8.53
CA HIS A 11 16.80 -44.76 7.31
C HIS A 11 17.86 -44.58 6.22
N ASP A 12 17.88 -45.54 5.30
CA ASP A 12 18.60 -45.45 4.03
C ASP A 12 18.08 -44.24 3.23
N ILE A 13 18.98 -43.33 2.88
CA ILE A 13 18.74 -42.23 1.97
C ILE A 13 19.13 -42.70 0.57
N PRO A 14 18.21 -42.80 -0.42
CA PRO A 14 18.62 -42.98 -1.80
C PRO A 14 19.11 -41.66 -2.37
N THR A 15 20.40 -41.62 -2.66
CA THR A 15 21.11 -40.59 -3.43
C THR A 15 20.60 -40.58 -4.88
N GLY A 16 19.95 -39.50 -5.28
CA GLY A 16 19.65 -39.16 -6.68
C GLY A 16 20.07 -37.71 -6.98
N PRO A 17 20.52 -37.40 -8.20
CA PRO A 17 21.06 -36.07 -8.52
C PRO A 17 19.96 -34.99 -8.50
N PRO A 18 20.25 -33.76 -8.01
CA PRO A 18 19.28 -32.67 -8.04
C PRO A 18 18.99 -32.23 -9.48
N ALA A 19 17.71 -32.01 -9.78
CA ALA A 19 17.22 -31.51 -11.06
C ALA A 19 17.85 -30.15 -11.42
N PRO A 20 18.11 -29.89 -12.72
CA PRO A 20 18.62 -28.59 -13.18
C PRO A 20 17.57 -27.50 -12.95
N CYS A 21 17.98 -26.45 -12.27
CA CYS A 21 17.21 -25.23 -12.02
C CYS A 21 16.78 -24.59 -13.36
N PRO A 22 15.55 -24.09 -13.51
CA PRO A 22 15.23 -23.22 -14.62
C PRO A 22 15.94 -21.86 -14.45
N GLU A 23 16.68 -21.56 -15.50
CA GLU A 23 17.40 -20.34 -15.85
C GLU A 23 16.59 -19.04 -15.67
N GLU A 24 17.34 -17.97 -15.39
CA GLU A 24 17.02 -16.56 -15.61
C GLU A 24 15.94 -15.89 -14.74
N GLY A 25 16.19 -15.88 -13.43
CA GLY A 25 15.70 -14.80 -12.56
C GLY A 25 16.60 -13.56 -12.69
N HIS A 26 16.19 -12.58 -13.50
CA HIS A 26 16.74 -11.23 -13.39
C HIS A 26 16.41 -10.69 -11.99
N CYS A 27 17.39 -10.72 -11.09
CA CYS A 27 17.30 -10.01 -9.82
C CYS A 27 17.21 -8.50 -10.11
N PRO A 28 16.11 -7.80 -9.76
CA PRO A 28 16.17 -6.36 -9.72
C PRO A 28 17.23 -5.99 -8.67
N PRO A 29 18.03 -4.92 -8.89
CA PRO A 29 18.96 -4.49 -7.88
C PRO A 29 18.15 -4.22 -6.62
N LEU A 30 18.44 -4.97 -5.55
CA LEU A 30 17.99 -4.63 -4.21
C LEU A 30 18.65 -3.29 -3.90
N HIS A 31 17.98 -2.20 -4.27
CA HIS A 31 18.31 -0.87 -3.82
C HIS A 31 18.25 -0.93 -2.30
N THR A 32 19.40 -1.07 -1.68
CA THR A 32 19.57 -0.92 -0.25
C THR A 32 19.17 0.51 0.08
N CYS A 33 17.91 0.71 0.47
CA CYS A 33 17.42 1.96 1.04
C CYS A 33 18.06 2.27 2.41
N VAL A 34 19.03 1.48 2.83
CA VAL A 34 19.81 1.68 4.04
C VAL A 34 20.98 2.57 3.67
N SER A 35 20.82 3.87 3.91
CA SER A 35 21.93 4.82 3.86
C SER A 35 23.07 4.27 4.73
N LEU A 36 24.18 3.89 4.10
CA LEU A 36 25.39 3.36 4.77
C LEU A 36 26.12 4.41 5.63
N ASP A 37 25.52 5.59 5.79
CA ASP A 37 26.12 6.74 6.46
C ASP A 37 25.49 6.92 7.85
N GLY A 38 25.85 6.02 8.77
CA GLY A 38 25.43 6.10 10.17
C GLY A 38 25.83 7.42 10.84
N GLY A 39 26.95 8.02 10.42
CA GLY A 39 27.44 9.31 10.90
C GLY A 39 26.51 10.46 10.51
N ARG A 40 26.11 10.54 9.24
CA ARG A 40 25.19 11.58 8.76
C ARG A 40 23.82 11.53 9.42
N SER A 41 23.29 10.35 9.73
CA SER A 41 22.01 10.24 10.45
C SER A 41 22.08 10.90 11.84
N LEU A 42 23.21 10.73 12.54
CA LEU A 42 23.46 11.35 13.84
C LEU A 42 23.61 12.87 13.72
N GLU A 43 24.34 13.35 12.72
CA GLU A 43 24.49 14.79 12.45
C GLU A 43 23.15 15.45 12.13
N LEU A 44 22.33 14.81 11.29
CA LEU A 44 20.98 15.29 10.97
C LEU A 44 20.09 15.33 12.21
N SER A 45 20.20 14.35 13.11
CA SER A 45 19.44 14.35 14.37
C SER A 45 19.84 15.53 15.28
N ARG A 46 21.14 15.82 15.40
CA ARG A 46 21.66 16.95 16.19
C ARG A 46 21.25 18.29 15.59
N PHE A 47 21.36 18.43 14.28
CA PHE A 47 20.91 19.62 13.55
C PHE A 47 19.41 19.87 13.74
N TYR A 48 18.60 18.81 13.60
CA TYR A 48 17.17 18.89 13.84
C TYR A 48 16.85 19.32 15.29
N GLN A 49 17.56 18.78 16.28
CA GLN A 49 17.36 19.17 17.67
C GLN A 49 17.70 20.65 17.92
N LEU A 50 18.85 21.12 17.41
CA LEU A 50 19.30 22.51 17.58
C LEU A 50 18.34 23.51 16.91
N THR A 51 17.89 23.22 15.69
CA THR A 51 16.96 24.09 14.96
C THR A 51 15.62 24.22 15.67
N GLN A 52 15.13 23.14 16.31
CA GLN A 52 13.89 23.19 17.08
C GLN A 52 14.04 24.01 18.37
N GLN A 53 15.21 23.96 19.03
CA GLN A 53 15.50 24.83 20.17
C GLN A 53 15.52 26.31 19.76
N GLN A 54 16.19 26.65 18.66
CA GLN A 54 16.20 28.02 18.13
C GLN A 54 14.81 28.51 17.75
N ARG A 55 14.00 27.67 17.08
CA ARG A 55 12.62 28.00 16.75
C ARG A 55 11.81 28.31 18.01
N ALA A 56 11.94 27.52 19.07
CA ALA A 56 11.26 27.77 20.34
C ALA A 56 11.76 29.06 21.03
N PHE A 57 13.05 29.40 20.88
CA PHE A 57 13.61 30.63 21.43
C PHE A 57 13.01 31.89 20.78
N TYR A 58 12.83 31.89 19.47
CA TYR A 58 12.24 33.00 18.72
C TYR A 58 10.72 32.97 18.63
N GLN A 59 10.06 31.98 19.24
CA GLN A 59 8.61 32.02 19.37
C GLN A 59 8.21 33.20 20.26
N ASP A 60 7.28 34.01 19.74
CA ASP A 60 6.77 35.17 20.46
C ASP A 60 6.10 34.73 21.77
N LYS A 61 6.68 35.13 22.91
CA LYS A 61 6.14 34.86 24.26
C LYS A 61 5.06 35.86 24.66
N THR A 62 4.96 36.96 23.91
CA THR A 62 4.14 38.12 24.23
C THR A 62 2.72 38.00 23.64
N ALA A 63 2.45 36.96 22.85
CA ALA A 63 1.15 36.65 22.21
C ALA A 63 0.58 37.79 21.33
N THR A 64 1.37 38.80 21.02
CA THR A 64 1.00 39.97 20.22
C THR A 64 1.24 39.79 18.74
N ILE A 65 2.15 38.88 18.36
CA ILE A 65 2.51 38.65 16.96
C ILE A 65 1.72 37.45 16.44
N TYR A 66 0.82 37.72 15.50
CA TYR A 66 0.09 36.66 14.79
C TYR A 66 1.07 35.76 14.02
N PRO A 67 1.02 34.44 14.23
CA PRO A 67 1.87 33.51 13.50
C PRO A 67 1.53 33.54 12.01
N VAL A 68 2.53 33.80 11.17
CA VAL A 68 2.39 33.85 9.72
C VAL A 68 2.14 32.43 9.18
N PRO A 69 1.02 32.16 8.47
CA PRO A 69 0.61 30.80 8.08
C PRO A 69 1.65 30.01 7.29
N TYR A 70 2.49 30.70 6.52
CA TYR A 70 3.50 30.08 5.66
C TYR A 70 4.68 29.47 6.41
N PHE A 71 4.91 29.86 7.66
CA PHE A 71 6.01 29.34 8.49
C PHE A 71 5.54 28.31 9.52
N VAL A 72 4.23 28.03 9.55
CA VAL A 72 3.66 26.98 10.37
C VAL A 72 3.90 25.65 9.68
N LEU A 73 4.68 24.77 10.32
CA LEU A 73 4.82 23.41 9.84
C LEU A 73 3.44 22.76 9.75
N SER A 74 3.11 22.26 8.56
CA SER A 74 1.86 21.53 8.36
C SER A 74 1.80 20.35 9.33
N VAL A 75 0.58 20.05 9.78
CA VAL A 75 0.31 18.86 10.59
C VAL A 75 0.87 17.65 9.87
N LYS A 76 1.55 16.74 10.60
CA LYS A 76 2.16 15.54 10.02
C LYS A 76 1.14 14.83 9.14
N GLU A 77 1.54 14.43 7.94
CA GLU A 77 0.64 13.82 6.95
C GLU A 77 -0.16 12.65 7.53
N LYS A 78 0.49 11.79 8.33
CA LYS A 78 -0.16 10.66 9.02
C LYS A 78 -1.33 11.06 9.94
N GLN A 79 -1.30 12.28 10.48
CA GLN A 79 -2.36 12.82 11.33
C GLN A 79 -3.47 13.48 10.50
N ARG A 80 -3.15 13.98 9.30
CA ARG A 80 -4.11 14.56 8.36
C ARG A 80 -4.82 13.50 7.53
N TYR A 81 -4.11 12.44 7.16
CA TYR A 81 -4.59 11.34 6.34
C TYR A 81 -4.19 10.02 7.01
N PRO A 82 -5.13 9.34 7.70
CA PRO A 82 -4.85 8.04 8.30
C PRO A 82 -4.50 7.02 7.21
N HIS A 83 -3.64 6.07 7.56
CA HIS A 83 -3.19 5.04 6.63
C HIS A 83 -4.41 4.23 6.10
N PRO A 84 -4.53 4.00 4.79
CA PRO A 84 -5.73 3.38 4.19
C PRO A 84 -6.03 1.96 4.71
N LEU A 85 -5.01 1.23 5.21
CA LEU A 85 -5.20 -0.09 5.82
C LEU A 85 -5.61 -0.04 7.30
N GLY A 86 -5.63 1.14 7.91
CA GLY A 86 -6.08 1.38 9.29
C GLY A 86 -7.52 1.86 9.39
N LEU A 87 -8.30 1.75 8.31
CA LEU A 87 -9.70 2.18 8.30
C LEU A 87 -10.59 1.19 9.08
N PRO A 88 -11.58 1.68 9.84
CA PRO A 88 -12.54 0.81 10.52
C PRO A 88 -13.34 -0.01 9.49
N PRO A 89 -13.88 -1.18 9.87
CA PRO A 89 -14.72 -1.98 8.99
C PRO A 89 -15.85 -1.15 8.38
N LEU A 90 -15.98 -1.21 7.05
CA LEU A 90 -17.02 -0.47 6.34
C LEU A 90 -18.41 -0.96 6.78
N SER A 91 -19.32 -0.01 7.01
CA SER A 91 -20.75 -0.32 7.20
C SER A 91 -21.29 -1.11 6.00
N GLY A 92 -22.21 -2.05 6.25
CA GLY A 92 -22.83 -2.86 5.20
C GLY A 92 -23.44 -2.02 4.07
N LYS A 93 -24.04 -0.87 4.41
CA LYS A 93 -24.58 0.08 3.42
C LYS A 93 -23.49 0.69 2.53
N THR A 94 -22.38 1.12 3.13
CA THR A 94 -21.24 1.69 2.40
C THR A 94 -20.58 0.64 1.52
N ARG A 95 -20.38 -0.57 2.06
CA ARG A 95 -19.85 -1.71 1.31
C ARG A 95 -20.72 -2.05 0.10
N TRP A 96 -22.04 -2.12 0.29
CA TRP A 96 -22.98 -2.40 -0.79
C TRP A 96 -23.00 -1.30 -1.86
N HIS A 97 -22.87 -0.03 -1.45
CA HIS A 97 -22.74 1.06 -2.40
C HIS A 97 -21.44 0.96 -3.21
N LEU A 98 -20.30 0.75 -2.55
CA LEU A 98 -18.98 0.60 -3.19
C LEU A 98 -18.95 -0.56 -4.18
N LEU A 99 -19.53 -1.70 -3.83
CA LEU A 99 -19.62 -2.84 -4.74
C LEU A 99 -20.39 -2.50 -6.01
N ARG A 100 -21.51 -1.77 -5.92
CA ARG A 100 -22.29 -1.39 -7.11
C ARG A 100 -21.61 -0.36 -8.01
N VAL A 101 -20.75 0.48 -7.45
CA VAL A 101 -20.01 1.51 -8.21
C VAL A 101 -18.62 1.05 -8.63
N SER A 102 -18.20 -0.18 -8.27
CA SER A 102 -16.88 -0.68 -8.64
C SER A 102 -16.82 -0.93 -10.15
N PRO A 103 -15.68 -0.62 -10.82
CA PRO A 103 -15.51 -0.81 -12.26
C PRO A 103 -15.83 -2.24 -12.72
N GLU A 104 -15.55 -3.24 -11.88
CA GLU A 104 -15.81 -4.66 -12.13
C GLU A 104 -17.31 -4.99 -12.16
N ASN A 105 -18.12 -4.23 -11.41
CA ASN A 105 -19.58 -4.38 -11.35
C ASN A 105 -20.32 -3.35 -12.24
N LEU A 106 -19.59 -2.39 -12.78
CA LEU A 106 -20.09 -1.42 -13.75
C LEU A 106 -20.34 -2.13 -15.08
N ARG A 107 -21.58 -2.60 -15.20
CA ARG A 107 -22.29 -2.97 -16.45
C ARG A 107 -22.06 -4.38 -16.98
N THR A 108 -22.50 -5.36 -16.21
CA THR A 108 -22.86 -6.67 -16.77
C THR A 108 -24.08 -6.55 -17.70
N TYR A 109 -25.04 -5.65 -17.42
CA TYR A 109 -26.23 -5.44 -18.25
C TYR A 109 -26.71 -3.97 -18.24
N GLN A 110 -27.26 -3.50 -19.37
CA GLN A 110 -28.05 -2.27 -19.48
C GLN A 110 -29.53 -2.64 -19.52
N THR A 111 -30.38 -1.99 -18.72
CA THR A 111 -31.84 -2.22 -18.73
C THR A 111 -32.54 -1.05 -19.41
N PHE A 112 -33.32 -1.31 -20.45
CA PHE A 112 -34.14 -0.30 -21.12
C PHE A 112 -35.40 0.02 -20.32
N PRO A 113 -36.04 1.18 -20.53
CA PRO A 113 -37.34 1.50 -19.92
C PRO A 113 -38.44 0.46 -20.20
N SER A 114 -38.30 -0.30 -21.29
CA SER A 114 -39.14 -1.46 -21.63
C SER A 114 -38.91 -2.70 -20.75
N GLY A 115 -37.96 -2.65 -19.81
CA GLY A 115 -37.54 -3.76 -18.97
C GLY A 115 -36.58 -4.75 -19.66
N LYS A 116 -36.29 -4.57 -20.95
CA LYS A 116 -35.34 -5.43 -21.68
C LYS A 116 -33.92 -5.21 -21.17
N ARG A 117 -33.23 -6.30 -20.87
CA ARG A 117 -31.82 -6.31 -20.43
C ARG A 117 -30.94 -6.64 -21.62
N VAL A 118 -29.87 -5.87 -21.80
CA VAL A 118 -28.88 -6.03 -22.87
C VAL A 118 -27.53 -6.26 -22.22
N THR A 119 -26.79 -7.25 -22.69
CA THR A 119 -25.49 -7.63 -22.12
C THR A 119 -24.39 -6.63 -22.49
N SER A 120 -23.23 -6.72 -21.85
CA SER A 120 -22.06 -5.91 -22.21
C SER A 120 -21.65 -6.10 -23.68
N GLN A 121 -21.71 -7.34 -24.19
CA GLN A 121 -21.34 -7.69 -25.56
C GLN A 121 -22.29 -7.06 -26.60
N GLU A 122 -23.59 -7.21 -26.40
CA GLU A 122 -24.60 -6.61 -27.29
C GLU A 122 -24.51 -5.09 -27.30
N ARG A 123 -24.24 -4.49 -26.14
CA ARG A 123 -23.99 -3.05 -26.01
C ARG A 123 -22.76 -2.63 -26.80
N GLU A 124 -21.67 -3.37 -26.70
CA GLU A 124 -20.43 -3.07 -27.42
C GLU A 124 -20.61 -3.16 -28.93
N ILE A 125 -21.33 -4.17 -29.43
CA ILE A 125 -21.66 -4.29 -30.86
C ILE A 125 -22.45 -3.06 -31.33
N ARG A 126 -23.50 -2.67 -30.59
CA ARG A 126 -24.29 -1.47 -30.91
C ARG A 126 -23.43 -0.19 -30.89
N ASP A 127 -22.64 -0.01 -29.85
CA ASP A 127 -21.84 1.21 -29.64
C ASP A 127 -20.67 1.29 -30.66
N SER A 128 -20.19 0.14 -31.16
CA SER A 128 -19.17 0.09 -32.21
C SER A 128 -19.59 0.81 -33.49
N PHE A 129 -20.88 0.76 -33.84
CA PHE A 129 -21.43 1.44 -35.00
C PHE A 129 -21.26 2.96 -34.93
N PHE A 130 -21.31 3.53 -33.72
CA PHE A 130 -21.20 4.98 -33.50
C PHE A 130 -19.75 5.45 -33.33
N ARG A 131 -18.79 4.57 -33.03
CA ARG A 131 -17.37 4.95 -32.90
C ARG A 131 -16.75 5.45 -34.21
N TYR A 132 -17.21 4.94 -35.35
CA TYR A 132 -16.62 5.23 -36.67
C TYR A 132 -17.37 6.30 -37.46
N ARG A 133 -18.34 6.98 -36.84
CA ARG A 133 -19.18 8.00 -37.48
C ARG A 133 -19.07 9.40 -36.83
N ALA A 134 -18.14 9.57 -35.89
CA ALA A 134 -17.87 10.83 -35.18
C ALA A 134 -16.62 11.52 -35.75
#